data_AF-A0A9Q1J2P2-F1
#
_entry.id   AF-A0A9Q1J2P2-F1
#
_cell.length_a   1.000
_cell.length_b   1.000
_cell.length_c   1.000
_cell.angle_alpha   90.00
_cell.angle_beta   90.00
_cell.angle_gamma   90.00
#
_symmetry.space_group_name_H-M   'P 1'
#
loop_
_entity.id
_entity.type
_entity.pdbx_description
1 polymer ?
#
loop_
_entity_poly.entity_id
_entity_poly.type
_entity_poly.pdbx_seq_one_letter_code
_entity_poly.pdbx_strand_id
1 'polypeptide(L)'
;MSLYVQGLSKSAANSGMAEFQEVMRQELEKSMHDELQKLISTGKGAEAEISRKDFEGFEKLFHRFLQVKGPSVDWAKIHRPPDDSIQPYEKIKTKGLPDSVAQSLNKLVVLKLNGGLGTSMGCKGAQEPDQRPQREHLPGPDRASRSST
;
A
#
# COMPACT_ATOMS: atom_id res chain seq x y z
N MET A 1 -4.06 12.45 -60.18
CA MET A 1 -4.18 11.40 -59.15
C MET A 1 -2.91 11.41 -58.32
N SER A 2 -2.92 12.01 -57.13
CA SER A 2 -1.79 11.95 -56.18
C SER A 2 -2.27 11.17 -54.96
N LEU A 3 -1.80 9.93 -54.83
CA LEU A 3 -2.10 9.08 -53.68
C LEU A 3 -1.09 9.38 -52.57
N TYR A 4 -1.61 9.88 -51.46
CA TYR A 4 -0.89 10.11 -50.21
C TYR A 4 -0.30 8.79 -49.67
N VAL A 5 1.02 8.64 -49.73
CA VAL A 5 1.78 7.66 -48.92
C VAL A 5 2.28 8.39 -47.67
N GLN A 6 1.39 8.59 -46.70
CA GLN A 6 1.76 9.20 -45.41
C GLN A 6 1.09 8.46 -44.25
N GLY A 7 1.45 7.19 -44.08
CA GLY A 7 0.91 6.35 -42.99
C GLY A 7 1.81 5.24 -42.47
N LEU A 8 2.79 4.76 -43.25
CA LEU A 8 3.55 3.55 -42.91
C LEU A 8 4.70 3.76 -41.90
N SER A 9 5.25 4.97 -41.79
CA SER A 9 6.44 5.23 -40.96
C SER A 9 6.17 5.35 -39.45
N LYS A 10 5.01 5.91 -39.05
CA LYS A 10 4.67 6.12 -37.63
C LYS A 10 4.37 4.83 -36.87
N SER A 11 3.78 3.84 -37.54
CA SER A 11 3.41 2.57 -36.90
C SER A 11 4.63 1.68 -36.60
N ALA A 12 5.63 1.66 -37.50
CA ALA A 12 6.84 0.87 -37.33
C ALA A 12 7.75 1.41 -36.21
N ALA A 13 7.90 2.74 -36.11
CA ALA A 13 8.67 3.38 -35.05
C ALA A 13 8.05 3.19 -33.65
N ASN A 14 6.71 3.25 -33.55
CA ASN A 14 6.00 2.95 -32.30
C ASN A 14 6.10 1.48 -31.91
N SER A 15 6.12 0.56 -32.88
CA SER A 15 6.29 -0.87 -32.62
C SER A 15 7.68 -1.18 -32.06
N GLY A 16 8.74 -0.61 -32.66
CA GLY A 16 10.12 -0.81 -32.18
C GLY A 16 10.38 -0.22 -30.78
N MET A 17 9.75 0.92 -30.44
CA MET A 17 9.83 1.47 -29.08
C MET A 17 9.00 0.69 -28.05
N ALA A 18 7.86 0.14 -28.44
CA ALA A 18 7.08 -0.72 -27.56
C ALA A 18 7.82 -2.03 -27.25
N GLU A 19 8.42 -2.65 -28.26
CA GLU A 19 9.23 -3.86 -28.11
C GLU A 19 10.47 -3.60 -27.25
N PHE A 20 11.19 -2.49 -27.49
CA PHE A 20 12.33 -2.09 -26.66
C PHE A 20 11.94 -1.86 -25.19
N GLN A 21 10.81 -1.19 -24.93
CA GLN A 21 10.33 -1.00 -23.57
C GLN A 21 9.94 -2.30 -22.89
N GLU A 22 9.44 -3.29 -23.65
CA GLU A 22 9.08 -4.59 -23.11
C GLU A 22 10.32 -5.41 -22.74
N VAL A 23 11.35 -5.42 -23.60
CA VAL A 23 12.65 -6.03 -23.30
C VAL A 23 13.27 -5.39 -22.05
N MET A 24 13.21 -4.06 -21.94
CA MET A 24 13.71 -3.34 -20.78
C MET A 24 12.97 -3.73 -19.49
N ARG A 25 11.65 -3.93 -19.54
CA ARG A 25 10.87 -4.39 -18.38
C ARG A 25 11.28 -5.79 -17.96
N GLN A 26 11.42 -6.71 -18.90
CA GLN A 26 11.83 -8.09 -18.60
C GLN A 26 13.22 -8.12 -17.95
N GLU A 27 14.14 -7.28 -18.42
CA GLU A 27 15.47 -7.16 -17.81
C GLU A 27 15.40 -6.63 -16.37
N LEU A 28 14.56 -5.63 -16.11
CA LEU A 28 14.34 -5.10 -14.76
C LEU A 28 13.70 -6.14 -13.82
N GLU A 29 12.73 -6.91 -14.30
CA GLU A 29 12.09 -7.98 -13.52
C GLU A 29 13.08 -9.09 -13.18
N LYS A 30 13.87 -9.53 -14.17
CA LYS A 30 14.90 -10.54 -13.99
C LYS A 30 15.96 -10.08 -12.99
N SER A 31 16.47 -8.87 -13.16
CA SER A 31 17.46 -8.29 -12.26
C SER A 31 16.96 -8.24 -10.82
N MET A 32 15.71 -7.80 -10.60
CA MET A 32 15.10 -7.81 -9.27
C MET A 32 14.95 -9.22 -8.71
N HIS A 33 14.46 -10.18 -9.50
CA HIS A 33 14.33 -11.58 -9.07
C HIS A 33 15.67 -12.15 -8.60
N ASP A 34 16.75 -11.93 -9.37
CA ASP A 34 18.09 -12.42 -9.04
C ASP A 34 18.58 -11.85 -7.70
N GLU A 35 18.32 -10.57 -7.42
CA GLU A 35 18.67 -9.96 -6.13
C GLU A 35 17.82 -10.50 -4.96
N LEU A 36 16.54 -10.78 -5.17
CA LEU A 36 15.68 -11.41 -4.16
C LEU A 36 16.16 -12.84 -3.82
N GLN A 37 16.61 -13.61 -4.82
CA GLN A 37 17.19 -14.92 -4.58
C GLN A 37 18.49 -14.85 -3.76
N LYS A 38 19.33 -13.84 -4.02
CA LYS A 38 20.51 -13.58 -3.18
C LYS A 38 20.11 -13.29 -1.73
N LEU A 39 19.08 -12.48 -1.50
CA LEU A 39 18.58 -12.19 -0.14
C LEU A 39 18.05 -13.45 0.56
N ILE A 40 17.27 -14.29 -0.14
CA ILE A 40 16.77 -15.57 0.42
C ILE A 40 17.94 -16.45 0.87
N SER A 41 19.04 -16.48 0.11
CA SER A 41 20.22 -17.29 0.44
C SER A 41 20.90 -16.90 1.76
N THR A 42 20.65 -15.70 2.26
CA THR A 42 21.18 -15.23 3.56
C THR A 42 20.34 -15.70 4.76
N GLY A 43 19.07 -16.05 4.52
CA GLY A 43 18.15 -16.50 5.56
C GLY A 43 18.32 -17.98 5.91
N LYS A 44 17.82 -18.39 7.08
CA LYS A 44 17.84 -19.80 7.53
C LYS A 44 16.49 -20.20 8.11
N GLY A 45 16.14 -21.48 7.95
CA GLY A 45 14.98 -22.08 8.61
C GLY A 45 13.65 -21.46 8.18
N ALA A 46 12.74 -21.28 9.13
CA ALA A 46 11.37 -20.81 8.88
C ALA A 46 11.31 -19.36 8.35
N GLU A 47 12.28 -18.51 8.71
CA GLU A 47 12.32 -17.12 8.26
C GLU A 47 12.56 -17.02 6.75
N ALA A 48 13.44 -17.88 6.20
CA ALA A 48 13.70 -17.93 4.76
C ALA A 48 12.45 -18.33 3.96
N GLU A 49 11.62 -19.23 4.49
CA GLU A 49 10.37 -19.65 3.84
C GLU A 49 9.28 -18.56 3.90
N ILE A 50 9.20 -17.81 5.00
CA ILE A 50 8.32 -16.64 5.10
C ILE A 50 8.77 -15.57 4.09
N SER A 51 10.06 -15.23 4.08
CA SER A 51 10.62 -14.25 3.14
C SER A 51 10.42 -14.66 1.68
N ARG A 52 10.54 -15.96 1.35
CA ARG A 52 10.25 -16.47 0.00
C ARG A 52 8.84 -16.14 -0.43
N LYS A 53 7.85 -16.41 0.42
CA LYS A 53 6.43 -16.12 0.14
C LYS A 53 6.17 -14.61 0.02
N ASP A 54 6.78 -13.80 0.87
CA ASP A 54 6.65 -12.35 0.81
C ASP A 54 7.29 -11.79 -0.47
N PHE A 55 8.43 -12.34 -0.89
CA PHE A 55 9.12 -11.95 -2.12
C PHE A 55 8.33 -12.36 -3.37
N GLU A 56 7.69 -13.54 -3.40
CA GLU A 56 6.76 -13.88 -4.49
C GLU A 56 5.58 -12.89 -4.59
N GLY A 57 5.09 -12.40 -3.45
CA GLY A 57 4.08 -11.36 -3.40
C GLY A 57 4.59 -10.02 -3.94
N PHE A 58 5.80 -9.64 -3.54
CA PHE A 58 6.48 -8.43 -4.01
C PHE A 58 6.78 -8.48 -5.51
N GLU A 59 7.24 -9.62 -6.04
CA GLU A 59 7.49 -9.83 -7.47
C GLU A 59 6.23 -9.57 -8.30
N LYS A 60 5.08 -10.11 -7.87
CA LYS A 60 3.79 -9.87 -8.53
C LYS A 60 3.40 -8.39 -8.51
N LEU A 61 3.66 -7.70 -7.40
CA LEU A 61 3.40 -6.26 -7.28
C LEU A 61 4.32 -5.45 -8.21
N PHE A 62 5.60 -5.80 -8.27
CA PHE A 62 6.58 -5.13 -9.13
C PHE A 62 6.30 -5.34 -10.61
N HIS A 63 5.95 -6.56 -11.01
CA HIS A 63 5.49 -6.88 -12.36
C HIS A 63 4.28 -6.02 -12.76
N ARG A 64 3.25 -5.95 -11.90
CA ARG A 64 2.09 -5.09 -12.12
C ARG A 64 2.49 -3.61 -12.19
N PHE A 65 3.37 -3.15 -11.30
CA PHE A 65 3.87 -1.78 -11.30
C PHE A 65 4.53 -1.42 -12.64
N LEU A 66 5.37 -2.30 -13.17
CA LEU A 66 6.01 -2.09 -14.45
C LEU A 66 4.99 -2.06 -15.58
N GLN A 67 3.94 -2.89 -15.55
CA GLN A 67 2.93 -2.99 -16.61
C GLN A 67 2.01 -1.78 -16.74
N VAL A 68 1.57 -1.20 -15.62
CA VAL A 68 0.57 -0.13 -15.60
C VAL A 68 1.13 1.13 -16.28
N LYS A 69 0.59 1.48 -17.45
CA LYS A 69 0.88 2.74 -18.16
C LYS A 69 -0.38 3.62 -18.18
N GLY A 70 -0.20 4.92 -17.90
CA GLY A 70 -1.27 5.91 -18.04
C GLY A 70 -2.19 6.04 -16.81
N PRO A 71 -3.24 6.88 -16.91
CA PRO A 71 -4.15 7.12 -15.80
C PRO A 71 -4.92 5.85 -15.43
N SER A 72 -4.89 5.50 -14.14
CA SER A 72 -5.53 4.28 -13.61
C SER A 72 -7.07 4.29 -13.68
N VAL A 73 -7.67 5.43 -14.02
CA VAL A 73 -9.12 5.65 -13.93
C VAL A 73 -9.59 6.45 -15.15
N ASP A 74 -10.60 5.92 -15.83
CA ASP A 74 -11.35 6.62 -16.87
C ASP A 74 -12.58 7.30 -16.23
N TRP A 75 -12.49 8.62 -16.06
CA TRP A 75 -13.53 9.42 -15.40
C TRP A 75 -14.91 9.31 -16.08
N ALA A 76 -14.95 9.08 -17.39
CA ALA A 76 -16.21 8.99 -18.13
C ALA A 76 -17.01 7.72 -17.77
N LYS A 77 -16.34 6.69 -17.23
CA LYS A 77 -16.95 5.42 -16.80
C LYS A 77 -17.39 5.42 -15.34
N ILE A 78 -17.15 6.50 -14.60
CA ILE A 78 -17.58 6.60 -13.21
C ILE A 78 -19.05 7.02 -13.20
N HIS A 79 -19.88 6.19 -12.60
CA HIS A 79 -21.30 6.45 -12.42
C HIS A 79 -21.68 6.38 -10.95
N ARG A 80 -22.78 7.05 -10.60
CA ARG A 80 -23.33 6.98 -9.25
C ARG A 80 -23.66 5.50 -8.94
N PRO A 81 -23.26 4.98 -7.76
CA PRO A 81 -23.67 3.65 -7.35
C PRO A 81 -25.20 3.53 -7.33
N PRO A 82 -25.79 2.36 -7.66
CA PRO A 82 -27.22 2.13 -7.53
C PRO A 82 -27.69 2.40 -6.10
N ASP A 83 -28.93 2.90 -5.94
CA ASP A 83 -29.45 3.32 -4.63
C ASP A 83 -29.44 2.20 -3.57
N ASP A 84 -29.48 0.94 -3.98
CA ASP A 84 -29.46 -0.22 -3.09
C ASP A 84 -28.06 -0.74 -2.73
N SER A 85 -26.99 -0.27 -3.39
CA SER A 85 -25.63 -0.77 -3.11
C SER A 85 -25.07 -0.26 -1.80
N ILE A 86 -25.64 0.80 -1.23
CA ILE A 86 -25.27 1.39 0.06
C ILE A 86 -26.54 1.52 0.89
N GLN A 87 -26.71 0.65 1.88
CA GLN A 87 -27.88 0.67 2.75
C GLN A 87 -27.65 1.63 3.94
N PRO A 88 -28.59 2.56 4.22
CA PRO A 88 -28.56 3.38 5.42
C PRO A 88 -28.57 2.51 6.69
N TYR A 89 -27.80 2.91 7.69
CA TYR A 89 -27.65 2.16 8.94
C TYR A 89 -28.98 1.93 9.67
N GLU A 90 -29.88 2.89 9.56
CA GLU A 90 -31.23 2.91 10.14
C GLU A 90 -32.06 1.74 9.61
N LYS A 91 -31.93 1.42 8.32
CA LYS A 91 -32.61 0.26 7.70
C LYS A 91 -32.04 -1.08 8.19
N ILE A 92 -30.80 -1.10 8.68
CA ILE A 92 -30.19 -2.30 9.27
C ILE A 92 -30.68 -2.46 10.71
N LYS A 93 -30.68 -1.35 11.48
CA LYS A 93 -31.12 -1.32 12.88
C LYS A 93 -32.60 -1.74 13.04
N THR A 94 -33.47 -1.39 12.10
CA THR A 94 -34.90 -1.76 12.13
C THR A 94 -35.15 -3.26 12.00
N LYS A 95 -34.20 -4.04 11.48
CA LYS A 95 -34.33 -5.51 11.36
C LYS A 95 -34.18 -6.24 12.70
N GLY A 96 -33.70 -5.56 13.75
CA GLY A 96 -33.48 -6.15 15.06
C GLY A 96 -32.24 -7.05 15.13
N LEU A 97 -32.05 -7.68 16.29
CA LEU A 97 -30.97 -8.64 16.50
C LEU A 97 -31.38 -10.03 16.00
N PRO A 98 -30.43 -10.84 15.50
CA PRO A 98 -30.70 -12.23 15.18
C PRO A 98 -31.04 -13.02 16.45
N ASP A 99 -31.86 -14.06 16.31
CA ASP A 99 -32.32 -14.90 17.42
C ASP A 99 -31.17 -15.52 18.23
N SER A 100 -30.03 -15.80 17.56
CA SER A 100 -28.80 -16.25 18.21
C SER A 100 -27.62 -15.34 17.89
N VAL A 101 -27.51 -14.26 18.66
CA VAL A 101 -26.34 -13.36 18.64
C VAL A 101 -25.05 -14.13 18.95
N ALA A 102 -25.08 -15.03 19.93
CA ALA A 102 -23.90 -15.80 20.34
C ALA A 102 -23.33 -16.67 19.21
N GLN A 103 -24.18 -17.39 18.47
CA GLN A 103 -23.74 -18.19 17.32
C GLN A 103 -23.18 -17.32 16.19
N SER A 104 -23.69 -16.10 16.03
CA SER A 104 -23.21 -15.14 15.03
C SER A 104 -21.83 -14.59 15.41
N LEU A 105 -21.63 -14.26 16.69
CA LEU A 105 -20.35 -13.77 17.22
C LEU A 105 -19.25 -14.82 17.18
N ASN A 106 -19.57 -16.11 17.36
CA ASN A 106 -18.60 -17.20 17.25
C ASN A 106 -17.98 -17.33 15.84
N LYS A 107 -18.59 -16.72 14.82
CA LYS A 107 -18.07 -16.68 13.44
C LYS A 107 -17.36 -15.37 13.11
N LEU A 108 -17.39 -14.39 14.01
CA LEU A 108 -16.83 -13.06 13.81
C LEU A 108 -15.36 -13.04 14.27
N VAL A 109 -14.48 -12.47 13.44
CA VAL A 109 -13.09 -12.18 13.80
C VAL A 109 -12.89 -10.66 13.73
N VAL A 110 -12.26 -10.09 14.77
CA VAL A 110 -11.92 -8.67 14.81
C VAL A 110 -10.45 -8.50 14.41
N LEU A 111 -10.20 -7.85 13.28
CA LEU A 111 -8.86 -7.50 12.81
C LEU A 111 -8.63 -6.00 12.99
N LYS A 112 -7.56 -5.64 13.69
CA LYS A 112 -7.09 -4.25 13.82
C LYS A 112 -5.78 -4.10 13.05
N LEU A 113 -5.74 -3.14 12.12
CA LEU A 113 -4.51 -2.84 11.37
C LEU A 113 -3.58 -1.98 12.24
N ASN A 114 -2.47 -2.56 12.69
CA ASN A 114 -1.49 -1.92 13.59
C ASN A 114 -0.10 -1.70 12.92
N GLY A 115 -0.03 -1.67 11.59
CA GLY A 115 1.23 -1.50 10.87
C GLY A 115 1.81 -0.07 10.87
N GLY A 116 1.04 0.91 11.35
CA GLY A 116 1.44 2.32 11.38
C GLY A 116 2.35 2.67 12.56
N LEU A 117 3.37 3.50 12.31
CA LEU A 117 4.23 4.06 13.34
C LEU A 117 3.72 5.43 13.79
N GLY A 118 3.82 5.74 15.08
CA GLY A 118 3.39 7.01 15.68
C GLY A 118 4.35 8.18 15.45
N THR A 119 5.15 8.15 14.39
CA THR A 119 6.19 9.16 14.11
C THR A 119 5.61 10.54 13.88
N SER A 120 4.40 10.64 13.33
CA SER A 120 3.65 11.90 13.21
C SER A 120 3.32 12.53 14.57
N MET A 121 3.28 11.74 15.64
CA MET A 121 3.05 12.19 17.02
C MET A 121 4.35 12.23 17.84
N GLY A 122 5.53 12.16 17.22
CA GLY A 122 6.83 12.16 17.92
C GLY A 122 7.09 10.91 18.78
N CYS A 123 6.28 9.85 18.62
CA CYS A 123 6.44 8.60 19.34
C CYS A 123 7.44 7.69 18.59
N LYS A 124 8.32 7.02 19.34
CA LYS A 124 9.25 6.02 18.79
C LYS A 124 8.62 4.64 18.89
N GLY A 125 7.94 4.20 17.83
CA GLY A 125 7.41 2.83 17.72
C GLY A 125 6.02 2.75 17.10
N ALA A 126 5.42 1.56 17.14
CA ALA A 126 4.04 1.33 16.74
C ALA A 126 3.10 2.24 17.55
N GLN A 127 2.06 2.75 16.87
CA GLN A 127 1.05 3.59 17.51
C GLN A 127 0.11 2.74 18.38
N GLU A 128 0.64 2.24 19.49
CA GLU A 128 -0.16 1.67 20.57
C GLU A 128 -0.59 2.80 21.56
N PRO A 129 -1.73 2.66 22.25
CA PRO A 129 -2.37 3.76 23.00
C PRO A 129 -1.55 4.36 24.16
N ASP A 130 -0.47 3.71 24.60
CA ASP A 130 0.25 4.06 25.83
C ASP A 130 1.72 4.46 25.61
N GLN A 131 2.06 4.99 24.44
CA GLN A 131 3.30 5.75 24.29
C GLN A 131 3.02 7.23 24.56
N ARG A 132 3.01 7.62 25.86
CA ARG A 132 3.12 9.05 26.20
C ARG A 132 4.38 9.61 25.54
N PRO A 133 4.31 10.79 24.88
CA PRO A 133 5.50 11.46 24.39
C PRO A 133 6.49 11.60 25.53
N GLN A 134 7.71 11.07 25.37
CA GLN A 134 8.81 11.41 26.26
C GLN A 134 9.06 12.92 26.04
N ARG A 135 8.48 13.76 26.90
CA ARG A 135 8.85 15.18 26.95
C ARG A 135 10.34 15.21 27.27
N GLU A 136 11.14 15.66 26.31
CA GLU A 136 12.52 16.02 26.56
C GLU A 136 12.56 16.99 27.74
N HIS A 137 13.39 16.66 28.73
CA HIS A 137 13.54 17.41 29.97
C HIS A 137 14.25 18.73 29.63
N LEU A 138 13.49 19.77 29.28
CA LEU A 138 14.04 21.12 29.19
C LEU A 138 14.52 21.51 30.60
N PRO A 139 15.80 21.89 30.79
CA PRO A 139 16.27 22.39 32.07
C PRO A 139 15.47 23.65 32.42
N GLY A 140 14.84 23.63 33.59
CA GLY A 140 14.06 24.75 34.10
C GLY A 140 14.94 26.00 34.31
N PRO A 141 14.36 27.20 34.26
CA PRO A 141 15.14 28.43 34.41
C PRO A 141 15.74 28.50 35.81
N ASP A 142 17.06 28.75 35.86
CA ASP A 142 17.79 28.99 37.10
C ASP A 142 17.09 30.07 37.92
N ARG A 143 16.74 29.70 39.15
CA ARG A 143 16.14 30.59 40.14
C ARG A 143 17.21 31.59 40.58
N ALA A 144 17.30 32.72 39.88
CA ALA A 144 18.13 33.84 40.29
C ALA A 144 17.69 34.31 41.68
N SER A 145 18.57 34.07 42.65
CA SER A 145 18.54 34.55 44.02
C SER A 145 18.36 36.08 44.01
N ARG A 146 17.18 36.58 44.41
CA ARG A 146 17.05 37.99 44.77
C ARG A 146 17.70 38.18 46.14
N SER A 147 18.90 38.75 46.13
CA SER A 147 19.53 39.36 47.29
C SER A 147 18.75 40.61 47.69
N SER A 148 18.49 40.73 48.98
CA SER A 148 17.84 41.84 49.66
C SER A 148 18.63 43.14 49.52
N THR A 149 17.92 44.22 49.16
CA THR A 149 18.09 45.56 49.71
C THR A 149 16.81 46.37 49.50
#